data_AF-A0A7W7ZTB7-F1
#
_entry.id   AF-A0A7W7ZTB7-F1
#
_cell.length_a   1.000
_cell.length_b   1.000
_cell.length_c   1.000
_cell.angle_alpha   90.00
_cell.angle_beta   90.00
_cell.angle_gamma   90.00
#
_symmetry.space_group_name_H-M   'P 1'
#
loop_
_entity.id
_entity.type
_entity.pdbx_description
1 polymer ?
#
loop_
_entity_poly.entity_id
_entity_poly.type
_entity_poly.pdbx_seq_one_letter_code
_entity_poly.pdbx_strand_id
1 'polypeptide(L)'
;MYRRSFISGLFATGLLPALPSKPGPRLAQAARNQVGVTTGYDPHYLRIPYPGGDVPRSTGVCADVVVRAGRDGLGLDLQKLVHEDMLRGFAAYPHTWGMTHPDSNIDHRRVLNLEAFWRRTGSELWHSSGAAAGNAFPSPLAPGDILTWRLNARFPHIGIVVADSLLSTRVVHNWGNGAEESSLLTFSPHRAIGHYRWPKA
;
A
#
# COMPACT_ATOMS: atom_id res chain seq x y z
N MET A 1 7.72 67.29 31.72
CA MET A 1 8.61 66.21 31.23
C MET A 1 7.92 64.87 31.44
N TYR A 2 7.44 64.21 30.38
CA TYR A 2 6.96 62.82 30.42
C TYR A 2 7.56 62.08 29.22
N ARG A 3 8.51 61.17 29.46
CA ARG A 3 9.04 60.26 28.43
C ARG A 3 8.16 59.02 28.39
N ARG A 4 7.49 58.77 27.27
CA ARG A 4 6.85 57.49 26.94
C ARG A 4 7.83 56.66 26.14
N SER A 5 8.33 55.57 26.73
CA SER A 5 9.11 54.57 26.02
C SER A 5 8.15 53.55 25.39
N PHE A 6 8.17 53.44 24.07
CA PHE A 6 7.52 52.34 23.34
C PHE A 6 8.50 51.17 23.27
N ILE A 7 8.08 50.01 23.78
CA ILE A 7 8.79 48.74 23.57
C ILE A 7 8.13 48.07 22.36
N SER A 8 8.85 48.05 21.24
CA SER A 8 8.49 47.26 20.06
C SER A 8 8.96 45.83 20.28
N GLY A 9 8.03 44.90 20.53
CA GLY A 9 8.33 43.47 20.58
C GLY A 9 8.40 42.88 19.17
N LEU A 10 9.58 42.43 18.75
CA LEU A 10 9.74 41.59 17.56
C LEU A 10 9.21 40.18 17.88
N PHE A 11 8.11 39.77 17.26
CA PHE A 11 7.71 38.36 17.22
C PHE A 11 8.50 37.67 16.10
N ALA A 12 9.54 36.92 16.48
CA ALA A 12 10.21 35.99 15.57
C ALA A 12 9.35 34.73 15.45
N THR A 13 8.59 34.59 14.36
CA THR A 13 7.90 33.34 14.01
C THR A 13 8.93 32.32 13.51
N GLY A 14 9.54 31.59 14.42
CA GLY A 14 10.36 30.42 14.09
C GLY A 14 9.50 29.30 13.53
N LEU A 15 9.64 29.00 12.24
CA LEU A 15 9.15 27.76 11.65
C LEU A 15 9.95 26.59 12.23
N LEU A 16 9.35 25.86 13.16
CA LEU A 16 9.89 24.58 13.61
C LEU A 16 9.83 23.57 12.44
N PRO A 17 10.92 22.85 12.14
CA PRO A 17 10.89 21.79 11.13
C PRO A 17 9.92 20.69 11.60
N ALA A 18 8.98 20.32 10.74
CA ALA A 18 8.06 19.22 11.02
C ALA A 18 8.87 17.92 11.19
N LEU A 19 8.61 17.19 12.29
CA LEU A 19 9.19 15.86 12.49
C LEU A 19 8.86 14.96 11.28
N PRO A 20 9.80 14.13 10.82
CA PRO A 20 9.54 13.22 9.71
C PRO A 20 8.35 12.32 10.08
N SER A 21 7.33 12.31 9.21
CA SER A 21 6.13 11.52 9.43
C SER A 21 6.46 10.02 9.48
N LYS A 22 5.76 9.29 10.35
CA LYS A 22 5.88 7.83 10.50
C LYS A 22 5.68 7.12 9.13
N PRO A 23 6.23 5.90 8.93
CA PRO A 23 6.10 5.19 7.65
C PRO A 23 4.66 5.03 7.15
N GLY A 24 3.72 4.65 8.03
CA GLY A 24 2.31 4.44 7.64
C GLY A 24 1.66 5.64 6.95
N PRO A 25 1.62 6.83 7.59
CA PRO A 25 1.12 8.05 6.96
C PRO A 25 1.80 8.42 5.64
N ARG A 26 3.11 8.18 5.50
CA ARG A 26 3.82 8.41 4.23
C ARG A 26 3.37 7.46 3.13
N LEU A 27 3.20 6.19 3.46
CA LEU A 27 2.67 5.18 2.54
C LEU A 27 1.24 5.52 2.11
N ALA A 28 0.37 5.89 3.05
CA ALA A 28 -0.99 6.33 2.79
C ALA A 28 -1.06 7.55 1.86
N GLN A 29 -0.23 8.57 2.12
CA GLN A 29 -0.19 9.75 1.28
C GLN A 29 0.32 9.43 -0.14
N ALA A 30 1.35 8.58 -0.26
CA ALA A 30 1.85 8.14 -1.55
C ALA A 30 0.82 7.30 -2.33
N ALA A 31 -0.04 6.54 -1.65
CA ALA A 31 -1.17 5.88 -2.29
C ALA A 31 -2.18 6.91 -2.84
N ARG A 32 -2.58 7.90 -2.03
CA ARG A 32 -3.49 8.98 -2.46
C ARG A 32 -2.96 9.77 -3.66
N ASN A 33 -1.66 10.04 -3.71
CA ASN A 33 -1.05 10.79 -4.81
C ASN A 33 -1.17 10.09 -6.18
N GLN A 34 -1.55 8.81 -6.22
CA GLN A 34 -1.77 8.09 -7.47
C GLN A 34 -3.16 8.32 -8.06
N VAL A 35 -4.13 8.80 -7.27
CA VAL A 35 -5.49 9.10 -7.73
C VAL A 35 -5.42 10.23 -8.76
N GLY A 36 -5.99 9.99 -9.95
CA GLY A 36 -5.92 10.91 -11.09
C GLY A 36 -4.61 10.86 -11.89
N VAL A 37 -3.58 10.16 -11.39
CA VAL A 37 -2.35 9.86 -12.15
C VAL A 37 -2.48 8.51 -12.84
N THR A 38 -2.85 7.47 -12.10
CA THR A 38 -3.19 6.17 -12.65
C THR A 38 -4.66 6.17 -13.00
N THR A 39 -4.96 6.16 -14.29
CA THR A 39 -6.31 6.32 -14.85
C THR A 39 -6.82 5.08 -15.59
N GLY A 40 -5.97 4.08 -15.77
CA GLY A 40 -6.32 2.82 -16.43
C GLY A 40 -5.96 1.58 -15.63
N TYR A 41 -6.34 0.44 -16.19
CA TYR A 41 -6.04 -0.88 -15.67
C TYR A 41 -5.47 -1.77 -16.78
N ASP A 42 -4.25 -2.27 -16.59
CA ASP A 42 -3.58 -3.17 -17.52
C ASP A 42 -2.91 -4.33 -16.77
N PRO A 43 -3.51 -5.54 -16.81
CA PRO A 43 -2.95 -6.73 -16.18
C PRO A 43 -1.94 -7.46 -17.06
N HIS A 44 -1.67 -7.00 -18.29
CA HIS A 44 -0.78 -7.70 -19.19
C HIS A 44 0.65 -7.72 -18.66
N TYR A 45 1.36 -8.78 -19.05
CA TYR A 45 2.78 -8.88 -18.82
C TYR A 45 3.51 -7.86 -19.71
N LEU A 46 4.15 -6.88 -19.08
CA LEU A 46 5.00 -5.90 -19.74
C LEU A 46 6.41 -6.05 -19.21
N ARG A 47 7.41 -6.02 -20.09
CA ARG A 47 8.81 -6.08 -19.69
C ARG A 47 9.21 -4.74 -19.06
N ILE A 48 9.70 -4.79 -17.82
CA ILE A 48 10.13 -3.64 -17.03
C ILE A 48 11.55 -3.88 -16.50
N PRO A 49 12.33 -2.81 -16.25
CA PRO A 49 13.68 -2.96 -15.72
C PRO A 49 13.68 -3.53 -14.30
N TYR A 50 14.84 -4.02 -13.87
CA TYR A 50 15.08 -4.44 -12.50
C TYR A 50 16.45 -3.92 -12.04
N PRO A 51 16.58 -3.36 -10.82
CA PRO A 51 15.50 -2.98 -9.90
C PRO A 51 14.79 -1.69 -10.33
N GLY A 52 13.73 -1.30 -9.61
CA GLY A 52 13.03 -0.03 -9.83
C GLY A 52 12.14 0.06 -11.07
N GLY A 53 11.81 -1.07 -11.69
CA GLY A 53 10.84 -1.14 -12.77
C GLY A 53 9.43 -0.77 -12.35
N ASP A 54 8.69 -0.20 -13.30
CA ASP A 54 7.27 0.10 -13.21
C ASP A 54 6.68 0.08 -14.62
N VAL A 55 5.38 -0.19 -14.71
CA VAL A 55 4.60 0.07 -15.92
C VAL A 55 4.33 1.57 -16.04
N PRO A 56 3.85 2.10 -17.18
CA PRO A 56 3.51 3.52 -17.30
C PRO A 56 2.59 3.97 -16.17
N ARG A 57 2.86 5.15 -15.57
CA ARG A 57 2.12 5.66 -14.40
C ARG A 57 0.63 5.85 -14.64
N SER A 58 0.23 6.03 -15.90
CA SER A 58 -1.18 6.13 -16.32
C SER A 58 -1.95 4.82 -16.21
N THR A 59 -1.27 3.68 -16.05
CA THR A 59 -1.89 2.36 -15.93
C THR A 59 -1.29 1.54 -14.78
N GLY A 60 -1.86 0.38 -14.49
CA GLY A 60 -1.39 -0.57 -13.50
C GLY A 60 -2.52 -1.46 -12.98
N VAL A 61 -2.17 -2.38 -12.09
CA VAL A 61 -3.12 -3.23 -11.34
C VAL A 61 -3.20 -2.81 -9.88
N CYS A 62 -4.05 -3.47 -9.10
CA CYS A 62 -4.19 -3.21 -7.66
C CYS A 62 -2.86 -3.27 -6.90
N ALA A 63 -1.99 -4.23 -7.21
CA ALA A 63 -0.68 -4.36 -6.59
C ALA A 63 0.26 -3.19 -6.91
N ASP A 64 0.16 -2.58 -8.09
CA ASP A 64 1.02 -1.48 -8.50
C ASP A 64 0.80 -0.24 -7.61
N VAL A 65 -0.41 -0.09 -7.03
CA VAL A 65 -0.70 0.95 -6.02
C VAL A 65 0.22 0.81 -4.81
N VAL A 66 0.38 -0.41 -4.31
CA VAL A 66 1.23 -0.69 -3.14
C VAL A 66 2.71 -0.57 -3.48
N VAL A 67 3.11 -1.06 -4.65
CA VAL A 67 4.49 -0.98 -5.16
C VAL A 67 4.93 0.48 -5.26
N ARG A 68 4.11 1.32 -5.90
CA ARG A 68 4.38 2.76 -6.05
C ARG A 68 4.34 3.49 -4.72
N ALA A 69 3.40 3.16 -3.84
CA ALA A 69 3.35 3.77 -2.51
C ALA A 69 4.60 3.45 -1.69
N GLY A 70 5.10 2.21 -1.73
CA GLY A 70 6.34 1.81 -1.08
C GLY A 70 7.54 2.59 -1.62
N ARG A 71 7.62 2.74 -2.94
CA ARG A 71 8.72 3.44 -3.61
C ARG A 71 8.67 4.95 -3.34
N ASP A 72 7.55 5.59 -3.65
CA ASP A 72 7.40 7.05 -3.61
C ASP A 72 7.28 7.55 -2.16
N GLY A 73 6.64 6.78 -1.29
CA GLY A 73 6.41 7.14 0.11
C GLY A 73 7.58 6.82 1.03
N LEU A 74 8.24 5.68 0.82
CA LEU A 74 9.24 5.13 1.75
C LEU A 74 10.63 4.96 1.16
N GLY A 75 10.79 5.12 -0.16
CA GLY A 75 12.05 4.79 -0.85
C GLY A 75 12.34 3.28 -0.88
N LEU A 76 11.31 2.44 -0.71
CA LEU A 76 11.43 0.99 -0.67
C LEU A 76 10.92 0.37 -1.97
N ASP A 77 11.78 -0.38 -2.66
CA ASP A 77 11.43 -1.04 -3.92
C ASP A 77 10.91 -2.47 -3.69
N LEU A 78 9.59 -2.64 -3.70
CA LEU A 78 8.95 -3.96 -3.56
C LEU A 78 9.35 -4.93 -4.68
N GLN A 79 9.72 -4.44 -5.87
CA GLN A 79 10.25 -5.30 -6.93
C GLN A 79 11.52 -6.03 -6.47
N LYS A 80 12.51 -5.27 -5.98
CA LYS A 80 13.76 -5.81 -5.41
C LYS A 80 13.50 -6.67 -4.18
N LEU A 81 12.74 -6.17 -3.21
CA LEU A 81 12.55 -6.83 -1.92
C LEU A 81 11.86 -8.19 -2.05
N VAL A 82 10.81 -8.28 -2.87
CA VAL A 82 10.10 -9.55 -3.12
C VAL A 82 11.01 -10.52 -3.88
N HIS A 83 11.68 -10.05 -4.93
CA HIS A 83 12.57 -10.91 -5.73
C HIS A 83 13.72 -11.50 -4.89
N GLU A 84 14.40 -10.67 -4.09
CA GLU A 84 15.49 -11.12 -3.22
C GLU A 84 15.00 -12.09 -2.13
N ASP A 85 13.77 -11.93 -1.63
CA ASP A 85 13.20 -12.89 -0.69
C ASP A 85 12.83 -14.23 -1.34
N MET A 86 12.28 -14.19 -2.56
CA MET A 86 12.01 -15.37 -3.34
C MET A 86 13.28 -16.14 -3.70
N LEU A 87 14.39 -15.46 -4.00
CA LEU A 87 15.69 -16.12 -4.23
C LEU A 87 16.16 -16.93 -3.01
N ARG A 88 15.81 -16.50 -1.79
CA ARG A 88 16.14 -17.22 -0.55
C ARG A 88 15.17 -18.37 -0.24
N GLY A 89 13.98 -18.41 -0.85
CA GLY A 89 12.93 -19.35 -0.43
C GLY A 89 11.72 -19.42 -1.35
N PHE A 90 11.92 -19.64 -2.65
CA PHE A 90 10.84 -19.65 -3.65
C PHE A 90 9.72 -20.66 -3.35
N ALA A 91 10.06 -21.82 -2.76
CA ALA A 91 9.08 -22.85 -2.38
C ALA A 91 8.05 -22.39 -1.32
N ALA A 92 8.29 -21.27 -0.64
CA ALA A 92 7.33 -20.68 0.30
C ALA A 92 6.29 -19.77 -0.39
N TYR A 93 6.41 -19.55 -1.70
CA TYR A 93 5.51 -18.71 -2.48
C TYR A 93 4.48 -19.56 -3.25
N PRO A 94 3.32 -18.98 -3.63
CA PRO A 94 2.29 -19.70 -4.36
C PRO A 94 2.74 -20.19 -5.74
N HIS A 95 2.39 -21.43 -6.09
CA HIS A 95 2.69 -22.04 -7.39
C HIS A 95 1.59 -21.79 -8.45
N THR A 96 0.81 -20.72 -8.31
CA THR A 96 -0.41 -20.48 -9.10
C THR A 96 -0.20 -20.16 -10.58
N TRP A 97 1.04 -19.84 -10.98
CA TRP A 97 1.37 -19.42 -12.36
C TRP A 97 2.31 -20.39 -13.09
N GLY A 98 2.47 -21.62 -12.60
CA GLY A 98 3.33 -22.63 -13.24
C GLY A 98 4.82 -22.29 -13.25
N MET A 99 5.25 -21.36 -12.40
CA MET A 99 6.62 -20.90 -12.33
C MET A 99 7.51 -21.85 -11.52
N THR A 100 8.72 -22.05 -12.02
CA THR A 100 9.74 -22.90 -11.41
C THR A 100 10.85 -22.11 -10.71
N HIS A 101 10.90 -20.79 -10.92
CA HIS A 101 11.86 -19.87 -10.33
C HIS A 101 11.25 -18.47 -10.23
N PRO A 102 11.83 -17.55 -9.44
CA PRO A 102 11.38 -16.17 -9.33
C PRO A 102 11.51 -15.42 -10.66
N ASP A 103 10.58 -14.50 -10.93
CA ASP A 103 10.57 -13.57 -12.03
C ASP A 103 10.48 -12.13 -11.53
N SER A 104 11.64 -11.47 -11.54
CA SER A 104 11.81 -10.07 -11.13
C SER A 104 10.94 -9.09 -11.93
N ASN A 105 10.44 -9.48 -13.11
CA ASN A 105 9.60 -8.64 -13.95
C ASN A 105 8.19 -8.46 -13.38
N ILE A 106 7.62 -9.48 -12.74
CA ILE A 106 6.19 -9.49 -12.41
C ILE A 106 5.85 -9.92 -10.98
N ASP A 107 6.76 -10.55 -10.23
CA ASP A 107 6.37 -11.19 -8.98
C ASP A 107 5.80 -10.25 -7.91
N HIS A 108 6.36 -9.04 -7.80
CA HIS A 108 5.87 -7.98 -6.92
C HIS A 108 4.51 -7.39 -7.35
N ARG A 109 4.07 -7.64 -8.59
CA ARG A 109 2.77 -7.21 -9.13
C ARG A 109 1.67 -8.24 -8.89
N ARG A 110 1.96 -9.34 -8.18
CA ARG A 110 1.01 -10.42 -7.87
C ARG A 110 0.63 -10.39 -6.40
N VAL A 111 -0.66 -10.18 -6.13
CA VAL A 111 -1.19 -10.07 -4.75
C VAL A 111 -0.83 -11.27 -3.88
N LEU A 112 -0.94 -12.50 -4.38
CA LEU A 112 -0.63 -13.69 -3.57
C LEU A 112 0.87 -13.78 -3.21
N ASN A 113 1.75 -13.27 -4.07
CA ASN A 113 3.17 -13.18 -3.76
C ASN A 113 3.43 -12.13 -2.68
N LEU A 114 2.75 -10.99 -2.75
CA LEU A 114 2.85 -9.95 -1.72
C LEU A 114 2.33 -10.44 -0.36
N GLU A 115 1.21 -11.18 -0.33
CA GLU A 115 0.70 -11.84 0.89
C GLU A 115 1.77 -12.77 1.51
N ALA A 116 2.39 -13.62 0.69
CA ALA A 116 3.46 -14.52 1.13
C ALA A 116 4.69 -13.74 1.64
N PHE A 117 5.11 -12.69 0.93
CA PHE A 117 6.23 -11.84 1.32
C PHE A 117 6.01 -11.19 2.69
N TRP A 118 4.83 -10.62 2.96
CA TRP A 118 4.57 -9.99 4.25
C TRP A 118 4.43 -10.97 5.41
N ARG A 119 3.92 -12.19 5.17
CA ARG A 119 3.98 -13.27 6.17
C ARG A 119 5.42 -13.62 6.52
N ARG A 120 6.24 -13.84 5.49
CA ARG A 120 7.64 -14.25 5.65
C ARG A 120 8.51 -13.19 6.32
N THR A 121 8.17 -11.92 6.13
CA THR A 121 8.89 -10.79 6.73
C THR A 121 8.30 -10.32 8.07
N GLY A 122 7.25 -10.98 8.56
CA GLY A 122 6.65 -10.69 9.86
C GLY A 122 5.84 -9.37 9.89
N SER A 123 5.27 -8.98 8.76
CA SER A 123 4.39 -7.80 8.60
C SER A 123 2.90 -8.14 8.69
N GLU A 124 2.52 -9.40 8.84
CA GLU A 124 1.11 -9.81 9.03
C GLU A 124 0.61 -9.46 10.44
N LEU A 125 -0.53 -8.76 10.49
CA LEU A 125 -1.25 -8.47 11.74
C LEU A 125 -2.44 -9.40 11.93
N TRP A 126 -3.08 -9.79 10.83
CA TRP A 126 -4.19 -10.73 10.84
C TRP A 126 -4.34 -11.43 9.49
N HIS A 127 -4.83 -12.67 9.56
CA HIS A 127 -5.24 -13.46 8.40
C HIS A 127 -6.56 -14.19 8.70
N SER A 128 -7.43 -14.26 7.70
CA SER A 128 -8.71 -14.94 7.84
C SER A 128 -8.53 -16.45 7.97
N SER A 129 -9.19 -17.04 8.97
CA SER A 129 -9.32 -18.50 9.14
C SER A 129 -10.59 -19.06 8.47
N GLY A 130 -11.43 -18.21 7.85
CA GLY A 130 -12.71 -18.60 7.28
C GLY A 130 -13.36 -17.52 6.41
N ALA A 131 -14.69 -17.55 6.31
CA ALA A 131 -15.44 -16.51 5.62
C ALA A 131 -15.54 -15.26 6.51
N ALA A 132 -14.87 -14.17 6.09
CA ALA A 132 -14.98 -12.85 6.71
C ALA A 132 -15.48 -11.85 5.65
N ALA A 133 -16.47 -11.02 6.00
CA ALA A 133 -16.94 -9.95 5.13
C ALA A 133 -15.79 -8.98 4.82
N GLY A 134 -15.74 -8.41 3.62
CA GLY A 134 -14.59 -7.62 3.16
C GLY A 134 -14.37 -6.29 3.88
N ASN A 135 -15.29 -5.89 4.75
CA ASN A 135 -15.15 -4.75 5.65
C ASN A 135 -14.90 -5.15 7.12
N ALA A 136 -14.79 -6.44 7.44
CA ALA A 136 -14.70 -6.97 8.80
C ALA A 136 -13.25 -7.29 9.22
N PHE A 137 -12.31 -6.40 8.93
CA PHE A 137 -10.93 -6.53 9.43
C PHE A 137 -10.86 -6.19 10.93
N PRO A 138 -10.06 -6.92 11.73
CA PRO A 138 -9.87 -6.57 13.13
C PRO A 138 -9.25 -5.18 13.31
N SER A 139 -9.79 -4.41 14.24
CA SER A 139 -9.24 -3.12 14.64
C SER A 139 -8.00 -3.28 15.55
N PRO A 140 -7.13 -2.25 15.63
CA PRO A 140 -7.19 -0.98 14.93
C PRO A 140 -6.62 -1.05 13.50
N LEU A 141 -7.33 -0.43 12.57
CA LEU A 141 -6.78 -0.07 11.26
C LEU A 141 -6.04 1.27 11.40
N ALA A 142 -4.99 1.47 10.61
CA ALA A 142 -4.24 2.71 10.60
C ALA A 142 -3.86 3.13 9.18
N PRO A 143 -3.69 4.44 8.90
CA PRO A 143 -3.12 4.88 7.64
C PRO A 143 -1.78 4.20 7.33
N GLY A 144 -1.72 3.59 6.15
CA GLY A 144 -0.58 2.79 5.67
C GLY A 144 -0.73 1.29 5.89
N ASP A 145 -1.78 0.83 6.58
CA ASP A 145 -2.09 -0.58 6.63
C ASP A 145 -2.50 -1.09 5.24
N ILE A 146 -2.08 -2.31 4.92
CA ILE A 146 -2.34 -2.95 3.64
C ILE A 146 -3.37 -4.05 3.88
N LEU A 147 -4.43 -4.03 3.09
CA LEU A 147 -5.54 -4.98 3.19
C LEU A 147 -5.63 -5.79 1.90
N THR A 148 -5.89 -7.09 2.02
CA THR A 148 -6.14 -7.97 0.87
C THR A 148 -7.49 -8.64 0.93
N TRP A 149 -8.04 -8.88 -0.27
CA TRP A 149 -9.34 -9.50 -0.47
C TRP A 149 -9.29 -10.66 -1.47
N ARG A 150 -10.38 -11.43 -1.50
CA ARG A 150 -10.83 -12.13 -2.70
C ARG A 150 -12.14 -11.50 -3.19
N LEU A 151 -12.07 -10.79 -4.32
CA LEU A 151 -13.25 -10.24 -4.99
C LEU A 151 -14.08 -11.39 -5.56
N ASN A 152 -15.39 -11.32 -5.36
CA ASN A 152 -16.34 -12.38 -5.73
C ASN A 152 -15.88 -13.78 -5.28
N ALA A 153 -15.24 -13.86 -4.10
CA ALA A 153 -14.64 -15.05 -3.51
C ALA A 153 -13.53 -15.73 -4.33
N ARG A 154 -12.99 -15.09 -5.38
CA ARG A 154 -12.00 -15.69 -6.29
C ARG A 154 -10.77 -14.83 -6.55
N PHE A 155 -10.96 -13.59 -6.96
CA PHE A 155 -9.88 -12.79 -7.55
C PHE A 155 -9.09 -12.05 -6.46
N PRO A 156 -7.76 -12.27 -6.36
CA PRO A 156 -6.93 -11.54 -5.41
C PRO A 156 -6.97 -10.04 -5.65
N HIS A 157 -7.13 -9.26 -4.58
CA HIS A 157 -7.14 -7.80 -4.63
C HIS A 157 -6.46 -7.21 -3.40
N ILE A 158 -5.97 -5.98 -3.52
CA ILE A 158 -5.16 -5.32 -2.51
C ILE A 158 -5.36 -3.81 -2.53
N GLY A 159 -5.20 -3.17 -1.37
CA GLY A 159 -5.32 -1.73 -1.20
C GLY A 159 -4.65 -1.25 0.08
N ILE A 160 -4.51 0.07 0.21
CA ILE A 160 -3.88 0.74 1.35
C ILE A 160 -4.92 1.56 2.09
N VAL A 161 -5.03 1.41 3.41
CA VAL A 161 -5.81 2.30 4.28
C VAL A 161 -5.19 3.69 4.25
N VAL A 162 -5.97 4.71 3.89
CA VAL A 162 -5.51 6.10 3.80
C VAL A 162 -6.16 7.03 4.83
N ALA A 163 -7.28 6.59 5.41
CA ALA A 163 -7.90 7.21 6.57
C ALA A 163 -8.63 6.12 7.35
N ASP A 164 -8.61 6.22 8.69
CA ASP A 164 -9.43 5.39 9.55
C ASP A 164 -10.18 6.27 10.55
N SER A 165 -11.50 6.12 10.57
CA SER A 165 -12.36 6.69 11.59
C SER A 165 -13.57 5.76 11.76
N LEU A 166 -14.25 5.89 12.90
CA LEU A 166 -15.32 4.99 13.37
C LEU A 166 -16.35 4.57 12.29
N LEU A 167 -16.59 5.40 11.28
CA LEU A 167 -17.52 5.11 10.17
C LEU A 167 -16.95 5.45 8.77
N SER A 168 -15.67 5.80 8.65
CA SER A 168 -15.11 6.32 7.39
C SER A 168 -13.70 5.80 7.11
N THR A 169 -13.45 4.52 7.34
CA THR A 169 -12.23 3.89 6.82
C THR A 169 -12.22 4.00 5.29
N ARG A 170 -11.16 4.60 4.75
CA ARG A 170 -10.94 4.79 3.32
C ARG A 170 -9.72 4.00 2.87
N VAL A 171 -9.82 3.41 1.69
CA VAL A 171 -8.73 2.66 1.07
C VAL A 171 -8.48 3.18 -0.34
N VAL A 172 -7.21 3.24 -0.73
CA VAL A 172 -6.81 3.45 -2.13
C VAL A 172 -6.42 2.12 -2.76
N HIS A 173 -6.97 1.85 -3.93
CA HIS A 173 -6.79 0.63 -4.70
C HIS A 173 -7.04 0.90 -6.20
N ASN A 174 -6.83 -0.09 -7.07
CA ASN A 174 -7.18 -0.01 -8.49
C ASN A 174 -7.81 -1.33 -8.94
N TRP A 175 -9.04 -1.28 -9.44
CA TRP A 175 -9.79 -2.45 -9.92
C TRP A 175 -10.44 -2.27 -11.31
N GLY A 176 -10.00 -1.27 -12.07
CA GLY A 176 -10.49 -1.07 -13.46
C GLY A 176 -10.40 0.37 -13.96
N ASN A 177 -10.85 1.32 -13.15
CA ASN A 177 -10.96 2.74 -13.53
C ASN A 177 -9.74 3.60 -13.14
N GLY A 178 -8.60 2.96 -12.88
CA GLY A 178 -7.43 3.60 -12.30
C GLY A 178 -7.42 3.58 -10.77
N ALA A 179 -6.46 4.28 -10.18
CA ALA A 179 -6.34 4.38 -8.73
C ALA A 179 -7.47 5.25 -8.17
N GLU A 180 -8.24 4.72 -7.23
CA GLU A 180 -9.38 5.39 -6.62
C GLU A 180 -9.38 5.22 -5.10
N GLU A 181 -9.95 6.21 -4.41
CA GLU A 181 -10.22 6.15 -2.97
C GLU A 181 -11.67 5.71 -2.73
N SER A 182 -11.86 4.56 -2.08
CA SER A 182 -13.17 3.99 -1.78
C SER A 182 -13.39 3.84 -0.28
N SER A 183 -14.66 3.81 0.13
CA SER A 183 -15.03 3.37 1.48
C SER A 183 -14.68 1.90 1.66
N LEU A 184 -14.21 1.49 2.84
CA LEU A 184 -14.02 0.08 3.16
C LEU A 184 -15.34 -0.71 3.05
N LEU A 185 -16.49 -0.05 3.25
CA LEU A 185 -17.82 -0.66 3.06
C LEU A 185 -18.06 -1.14 1.63
N THR A 186 -17.41 -0.55 0.62
CA THR A 186 -17.48 -1.00 -0.78
C THR A 186 -17.04 -2.47 -0.92
N PHE A 187 -16.19 -2.96 -0.02
CA PHE A 187 -15.68 -4.33 -0.05
C PHE A 187 -16.53 -5.34 0.72
N SER A 188 -17.62 -4.92 1.38
CA SER A 188 -18.53 -5.81 2.11
C SER A 188 -19.00 -7.07 1.34
N PRO A 189 -19.33 -7.02 0.04
CA PRO A 189 -19.71 -8.23 -0.72
C PRO A 189 -18.54 -9.17 -1.06
N HIS A 190 -17.30 -8.78 -0.72
CA HIS A 190 -16.08 -9.55 -0.97
C HIS A 190 -15.60 -10.24 0.31
N ARG A 191 -14.52 -11.03 0.20
CA ARG A 191 -13.93 -11.70 1.36
C ARG A 191 -12.68 -10.98 1.82
N ALA A 192 -12.62 -10.58 3.08
CA ALA A 192 -11.40 -10.12 3.73
C ALA A 192 -10.43 -11.30 3.90
N ILE A 193 -9.14 -11.09 3.61
CA ILE A 193 -8.12 -12.16 3.64
C ILE A 193 -6.98 -11.83 4.59
N GLY A 194 -6.27 -10.72 4.36
CA GLY A 194 -5.09 -10.38 5.13
C GLY A 194 -5.01 -8.90 5.46
N HIS A 195 -4.44 -8.61 6.63
CA HIS A 195 -4.15 -7.28 7.12
C HIS A 195 -2.68 -7.21 7.51
N TYR A 196 -1.96 -6.28 6.92
CA TYR A 196 -0.52 -6.16 7.04
C TYR A 196 -0.11 -4.74 7.40
N ARG A 197 1.00 -4.61 8.11
CA ARG A 197 1.68 -3.34 8.39
C ARG A 197 3.14 -3.44 7.99
N TRP A 198 3.50 -2.71 6.94
CA TRP A 198 4.80 -2.78 6.30
C TRP A 198 5.35 -1.39 5.97
N PRO A 199 6.66 -1.14 6.16
CA PRO A 199 7.63 -2.00 6.82
C PRO A 199 7.31 -2.14 8.32
N LYS A 200 7.78 -3.24 8.93
CA LYS A 200 7.69 -3.40 10.38
C LYS A 200 8.49 -2.26 11.05
N ALA A 201 7.89 -1.62 12.05
CA ALA A 201 8.53 -0.57 12.83
C ALA A 201 9.70 -1.11 13.65
#